data_AF-A0A3Q3KE18-F1
#
_entry.id   AF-A0A3Q3KE18-F1
#
_cell.length_a   1.000
_cell.length_b   1.000
_cell.length_c   1.000
_cell.angle_alpha   90.00
_cell.angle_beta   90.00
_cell.angle_gamma   90.00
#
_symmetry.space_group_name_H-M   'P 1'
#
loop_
_entity.id
_entity.type
_entity.pdbx_description
1 polymer ?
#
loop_
_entity_poly.entity_id
_entity_poly.type
_entity_poly.pdbx_seq_one_letter_code
_entity_poly.pdbx_strand_id
1 'polypeptide(L)' 'MCIRIYFCHCGSEVHLEIWIRNVRRDNLVIKRTTTVCSRHFVSTDVIQGGRRRLKEGAVPVTYYKLL' A
#
# COMPACT_ATOMS: atom_id res chain seq x y z
N MET A 1 15.87 -6.78 0.67
CA MET A 1 14.59 -7.39 1.11
C MET A 1 13.70 -6.31 1.69
N CYS A 2 12.39 -6.33 1.42
CA CYS A 2 11.47 -5.38 2.01
C CYS A 2 10.18 -6.06 2.47
N ILE A 3 9.57 -5.52 3.53
CA ILE A 3 8.41 -6.17 4.14
C ILE A 3 7.18 -5.97 3.28
N ARG A 4 6.42 -7.03 3.03
CA ARG A 4 5.12 -6.99 2.36
C ARG A 4 4.05 -6.48 3.32
N ILE A 5 3.34 -5.43 2.90
CA ILE A 5 2.21 -4.85 3.59
C ILE A 5 0.94 -5.21 2.80
N TYR A 6 -0.06 -5.75 3.49
CA TYR A 6 -1.35 -6.09 2.88
C TYR A 6 -2.17 -4.83 2.64
N PHE A 7 -2.82 -4.77 1.49
CA PHE A 7 -3.88 -3.81 1.28
C PHE A 7 -5.00 -4.10 2.30
N CYS A 8 -5.18 -3.19 3.24
CA CYS A 8 -6.29 -3.24 4.18
C CYS A 8 -7.40 -2.36 3.62
N HIS A 9 -8.55 -2.97 3.32
CA HIS A 9 -9.75 -2.26 2.87
C HIS A 9 -10.43 -1.60 4.08
N CYS A 10 -9.78 -0.60 4.67
CA CYS A 10 -10.36 0.22 5.73
C CYS A 10 -11.00 1.46 5.08
N GLY A 11 -12.28 1.33 4.72
CA GLY A 11 -13.27 2.39 4.95
C GLY A 11 -13.48 3.53 3.94
N SER A 12 -12.62 3.81 2.96
CA SER A 12 -12.90 4.94 2.04
C SER A 12 -12.53 4.66 0.59
N GLU A 13 -13.52 4.74 -0.31
CA GLU A 13 -13.38 4.61 -1.78
C GLU A 13 -12.24 5.46 -2.35
N VAL A 14 -12.01 6.66 -1.77
CA VAL A 14 -10.97 7.63 -2.18
C VAL A 14 -9.56 7.03 -2.18
N HIS A 15 -9.26 6.08 -1.31
CA HIS A 15 -7.91 5.50 -1.24
C HIS A 15 -7.65 4.46 -2.32
N LEU A 16 -8.69 3.82 -2.88
CA LEU A 16 -8.50 2.78 -3.89
C LEU A 16 -7.95 3.37 -5.21
N GLU A 17 -8.49 4.50 -5.65
CA GLU A 17 -8.06 5.17 -6.88
C GLU A 17 -6.61 5.65 -6.80
N ILE A 18 -6.23 6.23 -5.65
CA ILE A 18 -4.85 6.69 -5.42
C ILE A 18 -3.88 5.51 -5.40
N TRP A 19 -4.29 4.39 -4.80
CA TRP A 19 -3.49 3.17 -4.82
C TRP A 19 -3.29 2.63 -6.25
N ILE A 20 -4.36 2.53 -7.05
CA ILE A 20 -4.27 2.09 -8.45
C ILE A 20 -3.33 3.01 -9.24
N ARG A 21 -3.53 4.33 -9.10
CA ARG A 21 -2.71 5.36 -9.76
C ARG A 21 -1.23 5.27 -9.37
N ASN A 22 -0.92 5.10 -8.08
CA ASN A 22 0.45 5.15 -7.58
C ASN A 22 1.21 3.82 -7.76
N VAL A 23 0.51 2.68 -7.77
CA VAL A 23 1.14 1.39 -8.08
C VAL A 23 1.45 1.27 -9.59
N ARG A 24 0.85 2.10 -10.46
CA ARG A 24 1.17 2.18 -11.90
C ARG A 24 1.21 0.80 -12.60
N ARG A 25 0.29 -0.08 -12.24
CA ARG A 25 0.10 -1.37 -12.92
C ARG A 25 -1.23 -1.33 -13.66
N ASP A 26 -1.16 -1.48 -14.97
CA ASP A 26 -2.35 -1.65 -15.78
C ASP A 26 -3.12 -2.89 -15.30
N ASN A 27 -4.44 -2.75 -15.16
CA ASN A 27 -5.36 -3.81 -14.73
C ASN A 27 -5.10 -4.39 -13.32
N LEU A 28 -4.54 -3.60 -12.40
CA LEU A 28 -4.37 -4.04 -11.01
C LEU A 28 -5.73 -4.19 -10.30
N VAL A 29 -6.18 -5.45 -10.15
CA VAL A 29 -7.28 -5.78 -9.25
C VAL A 29 -6.74 -5.89 -7.82
N ILE A 30 -7.03 -4.88 -7.00
CA ILE A 30 -6.63 -4.90 -5.59
C ILE A 30 -7.54 -5.87 -4.83
N LYS A 31 -6.95 -6.98 -4.37
CA LYS A 31 -7.58 -7.99 -3.52
C LYS A 31 -7.09 -7.82 -2.09
N ARG A 32 -7.76 -8.45 -1.12
CA ARG A 32 -7.29 -8.52 0.29
C ARG A 32 -5.90 -9.17 0.44
N THR A 33 -5.49 -9.95 -0.55
CA THR A 33 -4.17 -10.60 -0.63
C THR A 33 -3.13 -9.78 -1.39
N THR A 34 -3.53 -8.67 -2.02
CA THR A 34 -2.58 -7.77 -2.68
C THR A 34 -1.64 -7.21 -1.63
N THR A 35 -0.34 -7.36 -1.88
CA THR A 35 0.70 -6.82 -1.00
C THR A 35 1.59 -5.86 -1.76
N VAL A 36 2.01 -4.80 -1.07
CA VAL A 36 2.96 -3.82 -1.56
C VAL A 36 4.12 -3.75 -0.57
N CYS A 37 5.32 -3.58 -1.09
CA CYS A 37 6.49 -3.44 -0.27
C CYS A 37 6.43 -2.15 0.58
N SER A 38 6.74 -2.25 1.87
CA SER A 38 6.81 -1.14 2.84
C SER A 38 7.61 0.06 2.37
N ARG A 39 8.59 -0.12 1.47
CA ARG A 39 9.37 0.96 0.86
C ARG A 39 8.54 1.97 0.06
N HIS A 40 7.33 1.58 -0.35
CA HIS A 40 6.43 2.44 -1.09
C HIS A 40 5.55 3.27 -0.16
N PHE A 41 5.72 3.22 1.16
CA PHE A 41 4.99 4.06 2.09
C PHE A 41 5.98 4.96 2.82
N VAL A 42 5.50 6.11 3.29
CA VAL A 42 6.28 6.92 4.23
C VAL A 42 6.46 6.09 5.50
N SER A 43 7.66 6.10 6.09
CA SER A 43 7.95 5.28 7.27
C SER A 43 7.01 5.57 8.44
N THR A 44 6.51 6.80 8.53
CA THR A 44 5.52 7.25 9.51
C THR A 44 4.13 6.65 9.33
N ASP A 45 3.82 6.11 8.15
CA ASP A 45 2.54 5.46 7.84
C ASP A 45 2.55 3.97 8.18
N VAL A 46 3.74 3.40 8.38
CA VAL A 46 3.93 2.00 8.73
C VAL A 46 3.93 1.86 10.25
N ILE A 47 2.91 1.21 10.78
CA ILE A 47 2.83 0.91 12.21
C ILE A 47 3.72 -0.29 12.50
N GLN A 48 4.75 -0.08 13.33
CA GLN A 48 5.65 -1.13 13.78
C GLN A 48 5.09 -1.81 15.04
N GLY A 49 5.17 -3.14 15.08
CA GLY A 49 4.63 -3.98 16.17
C GLY A 49 3.70 -5.09 15.65
N GLY A 50 3.87 -6.31 16.15
CA GLY A 50 3.06 -7.47 15.75
C GLY A 50 2.96 -7.68 14.23
N ARG A 51 1.74 -7.92 13.72
CA ARG A 51 1.45 -7.92 12.27
C ARG A 51 1.45 -6.49 11.78
N ARG A 52 2.50 -6.08 11.05
CA ARG A 52 2.62 -4.70 10.51
C ARG A 52 1.38 -4.30 9.73
N ARG A 53 0.91 -3.08 9.99
CA ARG A 53 -0.27 -2.47 9.37
C ARG A 53 0.08 -1.07 8.89
N LEU A 54 -0.78 -0.54 8.04
CA LEU A 54 -0.76 0.86 7.68
C LEU A 54 -1.66 1.65 8.63
N LYS A 55 -1.31 2.92 8.84
CA LYS A 55 -2.28 3.90 9.31
C LYS A 55 -3.47 3.95 8.35
N GLU A 56 -4.64 4.28 8.89
CA GLU A 56 -5.81 4.54 8.07
C GLU A 56 -5.49 5.66 7.06
N GLY A 57 -5.81 5.42 5.80
CA GLY A 57 -5.54 6.33 4.70
C GLY A 57 -4.11 6.44 4.19
N ALA A 58 -3.20 5.59 4.66
CA ALA A 58 -1.90 5.50 4.01
C ALA A 58 -2.03 5.04 2.55
N VAL A 59 -1.35 5.75 1.66
CA VAL A 59 -1.28 5.44 0.23
C VAL A 59 0.17 5.25 -0.19
N PRO A 60 0.46 4.40 -1.20
CA PRO A 60 1.82 4.27 -1.70
C PRO A 60 2.29 5.61 -2.27
N VAL A 61 3.50 6.04 -1.96
CA VAL A 61 4.16 7.14 -2.63
C VAL A 61 4.45 6.75 -4.08
N THR A 62 4.28 7.68 -5.01
CA THR A 62 4.39 7.48 -6.47
C THR A 62 5.80 7.13 -6.97
N TYR A 63 6.77 6.82 -6.08
CA TYR A 63 8.17 6.70 -6.44
C TYR A 63 8.56 5.35 -7.06
N TYR A 64 9.29 5.49 -8.15
CA TYR A 64 9.71 4.52 -9.16
C TYR A 64 10.57 3.39 -8.56
N LYS A 65 10.02 2.17 -8.59
CA LYS A 65 10.66 0.87 -8.88
C LYS A 65 9.87 -0.23 -8.19
N LEU A 66 8.86 -0.72 -8.90
CA LEU A 66 8.32 -2.06 -8.70
C LEU A 66 9.31 -3.07 -9.30
N LEU A 67 10.42 -3.33 -8.62
CA LEU A 67 11.29 -4.48 -8.87
C LEU A 67 11.68 -5.07 -7.51
#